data_AF-A0A7Z9E5K7-F1
#
_entry.id   AF-A0A7Z9E5K7-F1
#
_cell.length_a   1.000
_cell.length_b   1.000
_cell.length_c   1.000
_cell.angle_alpha   90.00
_cell.angle_beta   90.00
_cell.angle_gamma   90.00
#
_symmetry.space_group_name_H-M   'P 1'
#
loop_
_entity.id
_entity.type
_entity.pdbx_description
1 polymer ?
#
loop_
_entity_poly.entity_id
_entity_poly.type
_entity_poly.pdbx_seq_one_letter_code
_entity_poly.pdbx_strand_id
1 'polypeptide(L)' 'MNDPNLILQVVFYKSELGNEPVREWLKSLSPNEKKIIGTDVKTVQFGWLMGMPLVKKLVANLWEVRISLDNKID' A
#
# COMPACT_ATOMS: atom_id res chain seq x y z
N MET A 1 -16.84 3.15 5.69
CA MET A 1 -16.53 2.26 6.83
C MET A 1 -15.47 2.98 7.65
N ASN A 2 -15.86 3.53 8.81
CA ASN A 2 -14.92 4.14 9.76
C ASN A 2 -14.78 3.14 10.91
N ASP A 3 -13.83 2.21 10.80
CA ASP A 3 -13.42 1.39 11.93
C ASP A 3 -12.55 2.28 12.84
N PRO A 4 -12.94 2.49 14.12
CA PRO A 4 -12.23 3.38 15.03
C PRO A 4 -10.78 2.95 15.33
N ASN A 5 -10.38 1.74 14.94
CA ASN A 5 -9.03 1.23 15.12
C ASN A 5 -8.09 1.51 13.93
N LEU A 6 -8.57 2.16 12.87
CA LEU A 6 -7.74 2.51 11.71
C LEU A 6 -6.92 3.76 12.00
N ILE A 7 -5.59 3.61 12.07
CA ILE A 7 -4.67 4.74 12.31
C ILE A 7 -4.43 5.53 11.03
N LEU A 8 -4.32 4.85 9.89
CA LEU A 8 -4.12 5.48 8.58
C LEU A 8 -5.30 5.18 7.63
N GLN A 9 -5.77 6.20 6.92
CA GLN A 9 -6.71 6.01 5.83
C GLN A 9 -5.95 5.59 4.56
N VAL A 10 -6.34 4.46 3.97
CA VAL A 10 -5.75 3.96 2.71
C VAL A 10 -6.75 4.18 1.59
N VAL A 11 -6.35 4.93 0.58
CA VAL A 11 -7.14 5.21 -0.62
C VAL A 11 -6.28 5.09 -1.87
N PHE A 12 -6.89 4.76 -3.01
CA PHE A 12 -6.21 4.87 -4.29
C PHE A 12 -6.24 6.31 -4.76
N TYR A 13 -5.11 6.78 -5.29
CA TYR A 13 -5.09 8.01 -6.05
C TYR A 13 -5.98 7.86 -7.28
N LYS A 14 -6.83 8.86 -7.50
CA LYS A 14 -7.68 8.99 -8.68
C LYS A 14 -7.18 10.19 -9.48
N SER A 15 -6.88 9.98 -10.76
CA SER A 15 -6.43 11.07 -11.62
C SER A 15 -7.59 12.04 -11.94
N GLU A 16 -7.26 13.17 -12.57
CA GLU A 16 -8.23 14.13 -13.09
C GLU A 16 -9.19 13.52 -14.13
N LEU A 17 -8.72 12.51 -14.89
CA LEU A 17 -9.53 11.76 -15.86
C LEU A 17 -10.39 10.67 -15.21
N GLY A 18 -10.24 10.49 -13.90
CA GLY A 18 -11.06 9.58 -13.11
C GLY A 18 -10.59 8.13 -13.06
N ASN A 19 -9.45 7.79 -13.67
CA ASN A 19 -8.84 6.48 -13.55
C ASN A 19 -8.07 6.32 -12.22
N GLU A 20 -8.01 5.08 -11.73
CA GLU A 20 -7.26 4.70 -10.52
C GLU A 20 -6.12 3.76 -10.96
N PRO A 21 -5.00 4.29 -11.50
CA PRO A 21 -4.00 3.49 -12.22
C PRO A 21 -3.39 2.40 -11.32
N VAL A 22 -3.13 2.71 -10.05
CA VAL A 22 -2.59 1.73 -9.09
C VAL A 22 -3.61 0.64 -8.77
N ARG A 23 -4.91 0.96 -8.74
CA ARG A 23 -5.96 -0.04 -8.53
C ARG A 23 -6.11 -0.96 -9.73
N GLU A 24 -6.06 -0.41 -10.94
CA GLU A 24 -6.09 -1.16 -12.20
C GLU A 24 -4.89 -2.11 -12.28
N TRP A 25 -3.69 -1.61 -12.00
CA TRP A 25 -2.48 -2.44 -11.88
C TRP A 25 -2.65 -3.54 -10.83
N LEU A 26 -3.08 -3.20 -9.61
CA LEU A 26 -3.27 -4.18 -8.53
C LEU A 26 -4.25 -5.29 -8.93
N LYS A 27 -5.33 -4.95 -9.65
CA LYS A 27 -6.32 -5.92 -10.13
C LYS A 27 -5.74 -6.93 -11.13
N SER A 28 -4.77 -6.50 -11.96
CA SER A 28 -4.11 -7.35 -12.95
C SER A 28 -3.15 -8.39 -12.36
N LEU A 29 -2.74 -8.24 -11.09
CA LEU A 29 -1.82 -9.15 -10.44
C LEU A 29 -2.47 -10.50 -10.08
N SER A 30 -1.64 -11.50 -9.84
CA SER A 30 -2.07 -12.81 -9.35
C SER A 30 -2.74 -12.71 -7.98
N PRO A 31 -3.61 -13.68 -7.59
CA PRO A 31 -4.20 -13.70 -6.26
C PRO A 31 -3.16 -13.70 -5.13
N ASN A 32 -2.00 -14.35 -5.33
CA ASN A 32 -0.93 -14.39 -4.33
C ASN A 32 -0.30 -13.01 -4.12
N GLU A 33 0.09 -12.33 -5.21
CA GLU A 33 0.67 -10.97 -5.13
C GLU A 33 -0.31 -9.98 -4.50
N LYS A 34 -1.60 -10.03 -4.88
CA LYS A 34 -2.64 -9.19 -4.27
C LYS A 34 -2.74 -9.42 -2.76
N LYS A 35 -2.63 -10.68 -2.31
CA LYS A 35 -2.67 -11.03 -0.89
C LYS A 35 -1.47 -10.50 -0.13
N ILE A 36 -0.26 -10.63 -0.69
CA ILE A 36 0.97 -10.11 -0.09
C ILE A 36 0.85 -8.58 0.06
N ILE A 37 0.53 -7.88 -1.03
CA ILE A 37 0.38 -6.41 -1.01
C ILE A 37 -0.68 -5.97 -0.01
N GLY A 38 -1.86 -6.61 -0.02
CA GLY A 38 -2.94 -6.28 0.90
C GLY A 38 -2.57 -6.50 2.37
N THR A 39 -1.74 -7.50 2.66
CA THR A 39 -1.28 -7.81 4.03
C THR A 39 -0.32 -6.73 4.53
N ASP A 40 0.64 -6.32 3.70
CA ASP A 40 1.61 -5.29 4.07
C ASP A 40 0.95 -3.92 4.21
N VAL A 41 0.07 -3.55 3.27
CA VAL A 41 -0.72 -2.31 3.36
C VAL A 41 -1.61 -2.32 4.60
N LYS A 42 -2.26 -3.44 4.92
CA LYS A 42 -3.05 -3.57 6.16
C LYS A 42 -2.15 -3.39 7.39
N THR A 43 -0.96 -3.96 7.39
CA THR A 43 -0.01 -3.80 8.50
C THR A 43 0.32 -2.32 8.71
N VAL A 44 0.59 -1.57 7.63
CA VAL A 44 0.80 -0.10 7.67
C VAL A 44 -0.43 0.64 8.16
N GLN A 45 -1.62 0.22 7.74
CA GLN A 45 -2.88 0.85 8.09
C GLN A 45 -3.16 0.85 9.61
N PHE A 46 -2.90 -0.28 10.27
CA PHE A 46 -3.13 -0.45 11.70
C PHE A 46 -1.91 -0.11 12.56
N GLY A 47 -0.71 -0.13 11.99
CA GLY A 47 0.55 0.05 12.72
C GLY A 47 1.23 1.40 12.46
N TRP A 48 0.52 2.40 11.94
CA TRP A 48 1.14 3.67 11.53
C TRP A 48 1.86 4.42 12.67
N LEU A 49 3.15 4.12 12.80
CA LEU A 49 4.36 4.94 12.99
C LEU A 49 5.57 4.01 12.71
N MET A 50 5.40 3.09 11.76
CA MET A 50 6.39 2.05 11.46
C MET A 50 7.60 2.60 10.69
N GLY A 51 8.76 1.98 10.93
CA GLY A 51 10.00 2.25 10.22
C GLY A 51 10.40 1.11 9.29
N MET A 52 11.70 1.08 8.99
CA MET A 52 12.31 0.04 8.16
C MET A 52 12.17 -1.34 8.84
N PRO A 53 12.06 -2.43 8.05
CA PRO A 53 12.22 -2.49 6.59
C PRO A 53 10.96 -2.14 5.79
N LEU A 54 9.78 -2.14 6.42
CA LEU A 54 8.49 -2.06 5.72
C LEU A 54 8.15 -0.63 5.25
N VAL A 55 8.46 0.39 6.05
CA VAL A 55 8.15 1.79 5.72
C VAL A 55 9.43 2.63 5.69
N LYS A 56 9.65 3.32 4.58
CA LYS A 56 10.76 4.28 4.42
C LYS A 56 10.20 5.68 4.21
N LYS A 57 10.61 6.64 5.04
CA LYS A 57 10.33 8.06 4.80
C LYS A 57 11.21 8.55 3.66
N LEU A 58 10.60 9.12 2.62
CA LEU A 58 11.34 9.66 1.47
C LEU A 58 11.57 11.16 1.64
N VAL A 59 10.49 11.94 1.68
CA VAL A 59 10.51 13.40 1.87
C VAL A 59 9.31 13.82 2.74
N ALA A 60 9.10 15.13 2.89
CA ALA A 60 7.92 15.65 3.57
C ALA A 60 6.64 15.11 2.92
N ASN A 61 5.76 14.54 3.74
CA ASN A 61 4.48 13.97 3.33
C ASN A 61 4.56 12.80 2.31
N LEU A 62 5.73 12.16 2.16
CA LEU A 62 5.91 11.03 1.26
C LEU A 62 6.65 9.88 1.95
N TRP A 63 6.01 8.70 1.93
CA TRP A 63 6.56 7.45 2.43
C TRP A 63 6.42 6.37 1.37
N GLU A 64 7.38 5.46 1.37
CA GLU A 64 7.38 4.24 0.58
C GLU A 64 7.01 3.06 1.49
N VAL A 65 6.09 2.20 1.02
CA VAL A 65 5.83 0.89 1.61
C VAL A 65 6.54 -0.15 0.75
N ARG A 66 7.52 -0.86 1.33
CA ARG A 66 8.36 -1.82 0.64
C ARG A 66 7.77 -3.21 0.77
N ILE A 67 7.41 -3.82 -0.36
CA ILE A 67 6.69 -5.10 -0.42
C ILE A 67 7.52 -6.04 -1.28
N SER A 68 8.00 -7.13 -0.69
CA SER A 68 8.73 -8.17 -1.42
C SER A 68 7.73 -9.13 -2.07
N LEU A 69 7.77 -9.22 -3.40
CA LEU A 69 6.99 -10.20 -4.15
C LEU A 69 7.92 -11.33 -4.56
N ASP A 70 7.53 -12.58 -4.28
CA ASP A 70 8.36 -13.78 -4.46
C ASP A 70 8.96 -13.97 -5.87
N ASN A 71 8.49 -13.22 -6.87
CA ASN A 71 8.92 -13.28 -8.28
C ASN A 71 9.43 -11.96 -8.87
N LYS A 72 9.71 -10.93 -8.05
CA LYS A 72 10.27 -9.65 -8.53
C LYS A 72 11.43 -9.24 -7.63
N ILE A 73 12.64 -9.30 -8.19
CA ILE A 73 13.87 -8.92 -7.51
C ILE A 73 13.93 -7.38 -7.44
N ASP A 74 14.23 -6.86 -6.24
CA ASP A 74 14.51 -5.45 -5.92
C ASP A 74 15.70 -4.89 -6.75
#